data_AF-A0A392TB23-F1
#
_entry.id   AF-A0A392TB23-F1
#
_cell.length_a   1.000
_cell.length_b   1.000
_cell.length_c   1.000
_cell.angle_alpha   90.00
_cell.angle_beta   90.00
_cell.angle_gamma   90.00
#
_symmetry.space_group_name_H-M   'P 1'
#
loop_
_entity.id
_entity.type
_entity.pdbx_description
1 polymer ?
#
loop_
_entity_poly.entity_id
_entity_poly.type
_entity_poly.pdbx_seq_one_letter_code
_entity_poly.pdbx_strand_id
1 'polypeptide(L)'
;RNEEKIRESKPPPSKFTGYTLLNAPRERILAEVSSADFKKAGVRFPKELPAKANVDRGKYCRYYRSYGHMTEDCVHLKDAIEILIQKGYA
;
A
#
# COMPACT_ATOMS: atom_id res chain seq x y z
N ARG A 1 25.28 -28.90 -10.88
CA ARG A 1 25.69 -28.27 -9.60
C ARG A 1 24.70 -27.15 -9.34
N ASN A 2 23.84 -27.35 -8.35
CA ASN A 2 22.52 -26.73 -8.17
C ASN A 2 22.44 -25.21 -8.37
N GLU A 3 21.52 -24.79 -9.25
CA GLU A 3 20.97 -23.44 -9.33
C GLU A 3 19.74 -23.37 -8.42
N GLU A 4 19.95 -23.20 -7.12
CA GLU A 4 18.87 -22.84 -6.20
C GLU A 4 18.57 -21.34 -6.37
N LYS A 5 17.91 -21.00 -7.48
CA LYS A 5 17.22 -19.72 -7.64
C LYS A 5 16.09 -19.69 -6.62
N ILE A 6 16.44 -19.11 -5.48
CA ILE A 6 15.60 -18.37 -4.53
C ILE A 6 14.15 -18.36 -5.03
N ARG A 7 13.30 -19.15 -4.37
CA ARG A 7 11.85 -19.03 -4.46
C ARG A 7 11.52 -17.61 -4.01
N GLU A 8 11.54 -16.66 -4.94
CA GLU A 8 10.97 -15.35 -4.77
C GLU A 8 9.50 -15.60 -4.42
N SER A 9 9.19 -15.50 -3.14
CA SER A 9 7.82 -15.29 -2.66
C SER A 9 7.36 -14.01 -3.34
N LYS A 10 6.82 -14.16 -4.56
CA LYS A 10 6.38 -13.04 -5.39
C LYS A 10 5.51 -12.16 -4.49
N PRO A 11 5.86 -10.88 -4.28
CA PRO A 11 4.96 -9.98 -3.60
C PRO A 11 3.61 -10.05 -4.32
N PRO A 12 2.49 -9.92 -3.60
CA PRO A 12 1.16 -9.94 -4.23
C PRO A 12 1.18 -9.01 -5.45
N PRO A 13 0.60 -9.42 -6.59
CA PRO A 13 0.73 -8.68 -7.83
C PRO A 13 0.21 -7.26 -7.62
N SER A 14 1.13 -6.29 -7.59
CA SER A 14 0.78 -4.88 -7.68
C SER A 14 0.09 -4.63 -9.02
N LYS A 15 -0.85 -3.68 -9.04
CA LYS A 15 -1.44 -3.21 -10.30
C LYS A 15 -0.44 -2.51 -11.20
N PHE A 16 0.71 -2.12 -10.69
CA PHE A 16 1.73 -1.35 -11.40
C PHE A 16 3.09 -2.05 -11.32
N THR A 17 3.81 -2.10 -12.45
CA THR A 17 5.17 -2.65 -12.55
C THR A 17 6.25 -1.67 -12.08
N GLY A 18 5.88 -0.41 -11.83
CA GLY A 18 6.72 0.64 -11.27
C GLY A 18 5.86 1.64 -10.53
N TYR A 19 6.43 2.31 -9.53
CA TYR A 19 5.76 3.35 -8.76
C TYR A 19 6.44 4.69 -8.98
N THR A 20 5.66 5.75 -9.13
CA THR A 20 6.19 7.11 -9.22
C THR A 20 6.99 7.45 -7.96
N LEU A 21 8.11 8.16 -8.13
CA LEU A 21 8.87 8.71 -7.01
C LEU A 21 8.02 9.74 -6.29
N LEU A 22 7.81 9.49 -5.00
CA LEU A 22 6.98 10.35 -4.15
C LEU A 22 7.85 11.42 -3.51
N ASN A 23 7.38 12.67 -3.53
CA ASN A 23 8.06 13.79 -2.86
C ASN A 23 7.92 13.74 -1.32
N ALA A 24 7.06 12.87 -0.80
CA ALA A 24 6.80 12.69 0.61
C ALA A 24 6.66 11.19 0.94
N PRO A 25 6.89 10.78 2.20
CA PRO A 25 6.65 9.40 2.62
C PRO A 25 5.18 9.03 2.43
N ARG A 26 4.91 7.76 2.12
CA ARG A 26 3.56 7.28 1.81
C ARG A 26 2.57 7.50 2.94
N GLU A 27 3.06 7.43 4.17
CA GLU A 27 2.27 7.74 5.36
C GLU A 27 1.80 9.19 5.40
N ARG A 28 2.64 10.15 4.97
CA ARG A 28 2.24 11.57 4.89
C ARG A 28 1.21 11.79 3.81
N ILE A 29 1.42 11.25 2.61
CA ILE A 29 0.44 11.35 1.51
C ILE A 29 -0.91 10.80 1.94
N LEU A 30 -0.93 9.65 2.63
CA LEU A 30 -2.17 9.09 3.17
C LEU A 30 -2.83 9.98 4.25
N ALA A 31 -2.05 10.73 5.02
CA ALA A 31 -2.57 11.63 6.05
C ALA A 31 -3.03 12.99 5.48
N GLU A 32 -2.36 13.47 4.44
CA GLU A 32 -2.66 14.74 3.77
C GLU A 32 -3.83 14.58 2.80
N VAL A 33 -3.89 13.47 2.06
CA VAL A 33 -4.96 13.19 1.10
C VAL A 33 -6.16 12.58 1.82
N SER A 34 -7.32 13.20 1.68
CA SER A 34 -8.54 12.69 2.29
C SER A 34 -9.00 11.39 1.63
N SER A 35 -9.65 10.52 2.40
CA SER A 35 -10.29 9.30 1.88
C SER A 35 -11.27 9.59 0.73
N ALA A 36 -11.82 10.80 0.68
CA ALA A 36 -12.68 11.27 -0.39
C ALA A 36 -11.93 11.41 -1.72
N ASP A 37 -10.70 11.92 -1.73
CA ASP A 37 -9.92 12.15 -2.95
C ASP A 37 -9.41 10.83 -3.53
N PHE A 38 -8.97 9.90 -2.68
CA PHE A 38 -8.79 8.50 -3.06
C PHE A 38 -10.05 7.93 -3.73
N LYS A 39 -11.24 8.15 -3.15
CA LYS A 39 -12.51 7.68 -3.72
C LYS A 39 -12.83 8.35 -5.07
N LYS A 40 -12.57 9.65 -5.23
CA LYS A 40 -12.71 10.37 -6.51
C LYS A 40 -11.74 9.82 -7.57
N ALA A 41 -10.54 9.47 -7.15
CA ALA A 41 -9.57 8.78 -7.99
C ALA A 41 -9.95 7.32 -8.29
N GLY A 42 -11.05 6.81 -7.72
CA GLY A 42 -11.52 5.44 -7.93
C GLY A 42 -10.82 4.40 -7.06
N VAL A 43 -10.00 4.85 -6.10
CA VAL A 43 -9.42 4.00 -5.06
C VAL A 43 -10.51 3.65 -4.07
N ARG A 44 -10.71 2.34 -3.86
CA ARG A 44 -11.61 1.84 -2.82
C ARG A 44 -10.81 1.46 -1.60
N PHE A 45 -11.11 2.10 -0.48
CA PHE A 45 -10.56 1.65 0.79
C PHE A 45 -11.06 0.25 1.10
N PRO A 46 -10.16 -0.64 1.51
CA PRO A 46 -10.53 -1.96 1.99
C PRO A 46 -11.41 -1.79 3.23
N LYS A 47 -12.38 -2.70 3.39
CA LYS A 47 -13.09 -2.82 4.67
C LYS A 47 -12.05 -3.18 5.74
N GLU A 48 -12.23 -2.63 6.95
CA GLU A 48 -11.40 -2.99 8.10
C GLU A 48 -11.28 -4.51 8.17
N LEU A 49 -10.06 -5.00 7.97
CA LEU A 49 -9.80 -6.42 8.07
C LEU A 49 -9.75 -6.78 9.54
N PRO A 50 -10.37 -7.90 9.96
CA PRO A 50 -10.28 -8.34 11.34
C PRO A 50 -8.79 -8.48 11.69
N ALA A 51 -8.41 -7.90 12.83
CA ALA A 51 -7.06 -8.00 13.34
C ALA A 51 -6.72 -9.49 13.51
N LYS A 52 -5.85 -10.03 12.65
CA LYS A 52 -5.42 -11.43 12.78
C LYS A 52 -4.62 -11.53 14.07
N ALA A 53 -4.85 -12.58 14.88
CA ALA A 53 -4.16 -12.73 16.17
C ALA A 53 -2.63 -12.86 16.05
N ASN A 54 -2.12 -13.30 14.88
CA ASN A 54 -0.69 -13.51 14.59
C ASN A 54 -0.07 -12.39 13.76
N VAL A 55 -0.41 -11.12 14.04
CA VAL A 55 0.19 -9.98 13.34
C VAL A 55 1.28 -9.33 14.18
N ASP A 56 2.35 -8.96 13.52
CA ASP A 56 3.43 -8.19 14.12
C ASP A 56 2.90 -6.83 14.58
N ARG A 57 2.82 -6.61 15.89
CA ARG A 57 2.34 -5.35 16.49
C ARG A 57 3.32 -4.19 16.30
N GLY A 58 4.56 -4.47 15.87
CA GLY A 58 5.55 -3.46 15.54
C GLY A 58 5.32 -2.80 14.18
N LYS A 59 4.48 -3.40 13.31
CA LYS A 59 4.19 -2.88 11.97
C LYS A 59 2.72 -2.53 11.82
N TYR A 60 2.43 -1.24 11.84
CA TYR A 60 1.08 -0.71 11.66
C TYR A 60 0.89 -0.11 10.26
N CYS A 61 -0.23 -0.45 9.62
CA CYS A 61 -0.65 0.13 8.36
C CYS A 61 -1.85 1.04 8.57
N ARG A 62 -1.65 2.35 8.40
CA ARG A 62 -2.73 3.35 8.55
C ARG A 62 -3.83 3.19 7.50
N TYR A 63 -3.52 2.68 6.31
CA TYR A 63 -4.47 2.50 5.21
C TYR A 63 -5.55 1.45 5.56
N TYR A 64 -5.14 0.35 6.19
CA TYR A 64 -6.05 -0.70 6.68
C TYR A 64 -6.46 -0.52 8.14
N ARG A 65 -5.84 0.43 8.85
CA ARG A 65 -5.89 0.58 10.31
C ARG A 65 -5.62 -0.73 11.05
N SER A 66 -4.75 -1.56 10.49
CA SER A 66 -4.44 -2.90 10.99
C SER A 66 -2.95 -3.12 11.15
N TYR A 67 -2.61 -4.10 11.99
CA TYR A 67 -1.23 -4.52 12.23
C TYR A 67 -0.82 -5.65 11.29
N GLY A 68 0.48 -5.79 11.06
CA GLY A 68 1.10 -6.88 10.30
C GLY A 68 2.01 -6.42 9.16
N HIS A 69 1.83 -5.20 8.65
CA HIS A 69 2.73 -4.58 7.68
C HIS A 69 2.79 -3.07 7.89
N MET A 70 3.85 -2.42 7.43
CA MET A 70 3.99 -0.97 7.51
C MET A 70 3.20 -0.29 6.40
N THR A 71 2.71 0.91 6.68
CA THR A 71 2.06 1.78 5.69
C THR A 71 2.90 1.91 4.41
N GLU A 72 4.23 2.04 4.53
CA GLU A 72 5.13 2.18 3.38
C GLU A 72 5.24 0.94 2.50
N ASP A 73 5.08 -0.26 3.07
CA ASP A 73 5.15 -1.52 2.34
C ASP A 73 3.77 -1.98 1.82
N CYS A 74 2.72 -1.26 2.17
CA CYS A 74 1.36 -1.58 1.78
C CYS A 74 1.16 -1.43 0.26
N VAL A 75 1.20 -2.54 -0.48
CA VAL A 75 1.01 -2.57 -1.95
C VAL A 75 -0.26 -1.83 -2.38
N HIS A 76 -1.36 -1.97 -1.64
CA HIS A 76 -2.61 -1.28 -1.95
C HIS A 76 -2.50 0.24 -1.76
N LEU A 77 -1.74 0.71 -0.77
CA LEU A 77 -1.48 2.15 -0.63
C LEU A 77 -0.58 2.64 -1.76
N LYS A 78 0.44 1.87 -2.15
CA LYS A 78 1.31 2.23 -3.28
C LYS A 78 0.48 2.37 -4.56
N ASP A 79 -0.39 1.41 -4.84
CA ASP A 79 -1.30 1.44 -5.99
C ASP A 79 -2.30 2.61 -5.89
N ALA A 80 -2.82 2.89 -4.70
CA ALA A 80 -3.74 3.99 -4.48
C ALA A 80 -3.11 5.37 -4.75
N ILE A 81 -1.87 5.57 -4.29
CA ILE A 81 -1.11 6.79 -4.55
C ILE A 81 -0.78 6.90 -6.04
N GLU A 82 -0.41 5.80 -6.69
CA GLU A 82 -0.15 5.82 -8.13
C GLU A 82 -1.39 6.21 -8.94
N ILE A 83 -2.57 5.69 -8.57
CA ILE A 83 -3.84 6.07 -9.19
C ILE A 83 -4.16 7.56 -8.96
N LEU A 84 -3.86 8.10 -7.78
CA LEU A 84 -4.01 9.53 -7.50
C LEU A 84 -3.14 10.38 -8.43
N ILE A 85 -1.86 10.01 -8.57
CA ILE A 85 -0.90 10.72 -9.43
C ILE A 85 -1.34 10.63 -10.89
N GLN A 86 -1.69 9.44 -11.39
CA GLN A 86 -2.12 9.25 -12.77
C GLN A 86 -3.39 10.03 -13.12
N LYS A 87 -4.24 10.30 -12.14
CA LYS A 87 -5.47 11.07 -12.32
C LYS A 87 -5.33 12.57 -12.00
N GLY A 88 -4.16 13.02 -11.54
CA GLY A 88 -3.90 14.42 -11.22
C GLY A 88 -4.58 14.91 -9.94
N TYR A 89 -4.78 14.03 -8.95
CA TYR A 89 -5.33 14.38 -7.64
C TYR A 89 -4.26 14.54 -6.54
N ALA A 90 -2.97 14.34 -6.88
CA ALA A 90 -1.82 14.38 -5.97
C ALA A 90 -1.03 15.69 -6.10
#